data_AF-A0A8D8KNQ2-F1
#
_entry.id   AF-A0A8D8KNQ2-F1
#
_cell.length_a   1.000
_cell.length_b   1.000
_cell.length_c   1.000
_cell.angle_alpha   90.00
_cell.angle_beta   90.00
_cell.angle_gamma   90.00
#
_symmetry.space_group_name_H-M   'P 1'
#
loop_
_entity.id
_entity.type
_entity.pdbx_description
1 polymer ?
#
loop_
_entity_poly.entity_id
_entity_poly.type
_entity_poly.pdbx_seq_one_letter_code
_entity_poly.pdbx_strand_id
1 'polypeptide(L)'
;WESLNKTLEEAQSNYNDMIGAMNLVLFEDAMSHVCRISRILEAPRGNALLIGVGGSGKQSLSRLASFISGLEVSQIQLRKGYGIADLKADLAVLYMKTGVKNVPCMFLMTDAQVADESF
;
A
#
# COMPACT_ATOMS: atom_id res chain seq x y z
N TRP A 1 21.44 -3.83 -10.38
CA TRP A 1 20.03 -3.91 -10.80
C TRP A 1 19.56 -5.33 -11.01
N GLU A 2 20.30 -6.20 -11.71
CA GLU A 2 19.91 -7.60 -11.99
C GLU A 2 19.48 -8.40 -10.74
N SER A 3 20.30 -8.42 -9.68
CA SER A 3 19.92 -9.13 -8.44
C SER A 3 18.64 -8.59 -7.80
N LEU A 4 18.44 -7.26 -7.81
CA LEU A 4 17.24 -6.63 -7.25
C LEU A 4 16.01 -6.98 -8.08
N ASN A 5 16.14 -6.93 -9.40
CA ASN A 5 15.06 -7.29 -10.33
C ASN A 5 14.58 -8.73 -10.05
N LYS A 6 15.50 -9.69 -9.99
CA LYS A 6 15.18 -11.08 -9.64
C LYS A 6 14.45 -11.21 -8.31
N THR A 7 14.93 -10.55 -7.26
CA THR A 7 14.29 -10.57 -5.93
C THR A 7 12.88 -9.98 -5.97
N LEU A 8 12.67 -8.88 -6.70
CA LEU A 8 11.37 -8.24 -6.81
C LEU A 8 10.40 -9.05 -7.70
N GLU A 9 10.89 -9.73 -8.73
CA GLU A 9 10.09 -10.67 -9.55
C GLU A 9 9.62 -11.87 -8.73
N GLU A 10 10.50 -12.45 -7.90
CA GLU A 10 10.15 -13.51 -6.96
C GLU A 10 9.09 -13.02 -5.95
N ALA A 11 9.28 -11.83 -5.37
CA ALA A 11 8.30 -11.23 -4.46
C ALA A 11 6.95 -10.98 -5.14
N GLN A 12 6.94 -10.50 -6.38
CA GLN A 12 5.73 -10.29 -7.17
C GLN A 12 5.03 -11.61 -7.49
N SER A 13 5.77 -12.67 -7.83
CA SER A 13 5.22 -14.00 -8.04
C SER A 13 4.52 -14.50 -6.78
N ASN A 14 5.19 -14.41 -5.63
CA ASN A 14 4.61 -14.82 -4.34
C ASN A 14 3.36 -14.00 -3.99
N TYR A 15 3.36 -12.70 -4.27
CA TYR A 15 2.17 -11.85 -4.10
C TYR A 15 1.01 -12.36 -4.96
N ASN A 16 1.29 -12.71 -6.22
CA ASN A 16 0.28 -13.17 -7.17
C ASN A 16 -0.36 -14.49 -6.72
N ASP A 17 0.43 -15.39 -6.14
CA ASP A 17 -0.04 -16.67 -5.64
C ASP A 17 -0.87 -16.53 -4.36
N MET A 18 -0.53 -15.59 -3.48
CA MET A 18 -1.15 -15.44 -2.16
C MET A 18 -2.35 -14.49 -2.13
N ILE A 19 -2.30 -13.38 -2.88
CA ILE A 19 -3.22 -12.25 -2.73
C ILE A 19 -4.02 -12.03 -4.01
N GLY A 20 -3.35 -12.09 -5.17
CA GLY A 20 -3.99 -11.94 -6.47
C GLY A 20 -3.11 -11.23 -7.49
N ALA A 21 -3.51 -11.31 -8.76
CA ALA A 21 -2.67 -10.91 -9.88
C ALA A 21 -2.28 -9.42 -9.87
N MET A 22 -0.98 -9.19 -9.87
CA MET A 22 -0.28 -7.91 -10.01
C MET A 22 0.84 -8.11 -11.04
N ASN A 23 0.62 -7.58 -12.24
CA ASN A 23 1.54 -7.72 -13.38
C ASN A 23 2.32 -6.43 -13.60
N LEU A 24 3.21 -6.11 -12.66
CA LEU A 24 4.16 -5.00 -12.78
C LEU A 24 5.30 -5.36 -13.72
N VAL A 25 5.76 -4.37 -14.49
CA VAL A 25 7.02 -4.43 -15.24
C VAL A 25 8.08 -3.71 -14.40
N LEU A 26 9.10 -4.45 -13.95
CA LEU A 26 10.10 -3.98 -12.99
C LEU A 26 11.35 -3.38 -13.66
N PHE A 27 11.17 -2.26 -14.35
CA PHE A 27 12.28 -1.43 -14.84
C PHE A 27 12.93 -0.62 -13.71
N GLU A 28 14.08 0.02 -13.98
CA GLU A 28 14.93 0.64 -12.95
C GLU A 28 14.18 1.62 -12.03
N ASP A 29 13.35 2.52 -12.58
CA ASP A 29 12.60 3.47 -11.75
C ASP A 29 11.54 2.77 -10.89
N ALA A 30 10.83 1.77 -11.44
CA ALA A 30 9.85 1.01 -10.68
C ALA A 30 10.51 0.28 -9.49
N MET A 31 11.65 -0.36 -9.71
CA MET A 31 12.43 -1.00 -8.65
C MET A 31 12.92 0.02 -7.61
N SER A 32 13.44 1.15 -8.07
CA SER A 32 13.88 2.25 -7.21
C SER A 32 12.73 2.79 -6.33
N HIS A 33 11.53 2.92 -6.89
CA HIS A 33 10.34 3.32 -6.14
C HIS A 33 9.92 2.27 -5.11
N VAL A 34 9.95 0.98 -5.43
CA VAL A 34 9.68 -0.10 -4.44
C VAL A 34 10.66 -0.01 -3.28
N CYS A 35 11.96 0.13 -3.55
CA CYS A 35 12.97 0.27 -2.49
C CYS A 35 12.75 1.52 -1.62
N ARG A 36 12.41 2.66 -2.23
CA ARG A 36 12.11 3.90 -1.49
C ARG A 36 10.90 3.73 -0.59
N ILE A 37 9.84 3.08 -1.07
CA ILE A 37 8.62 2.83 -0.29
C ILE A 37 8.92 1.85 0.85
N SER A 38 9.59 0.72 0.58
CA SER A 38 9.98 -0.27 1.61
C SER A 38 10.76 0.39 2.74
N ARG A 39 11.75 1.22 2.40
CA ARG A 39 12.54 1.97 3.39
C ARG A 39 11.69 2.90 4.25
N ILE A 40 10.65 3.53 3.69
CA ILE A 40 9.74 4.39 4.45
C ILE A 40 8.86 3.52 5.37
N LEU A 41 8.35 2.39 4.88
CA LEU A 41 7.48 1.49 5.64
C LEU A 41 8.21 0.82 6.81
N GLU A 42 9.50 0.54 6.69
CA GLU A 42 10.34 -0.02 7.75
C GLU A 42 10.69 1.00 8.85
N ALA A 43 10.53 2.30 8.58
CA ALA A 43 10.74 3.32 9.59
C ALA A 43 9.58 3.33 10.60
N PRO A 44 9.86 3.45 11.92
CA PRO A 44 8.80 3.59 12.92
C PRO A 44 7.88 4.77 12.57
N ARG A 45 6.58 4.50 12.41
CA ARG A 45 5.57 5.51 12.05
C ARG A 45 5.84 6.20 10.71
N GLY A 46 6.45 5.49 9.76
CA GLY A 46 6.71 5.98 8.41
C GLY A 46 5.43 6.27 7.63
N ASN A 47 5.40 7.41 6.94
CA ASN A 47 4.30 7.82 6.07
C ASN A 47 4.87 8.34 4.74
N ALA A 48 4.19 8.03 3.63
CA ALA A 48 4.61 8.47 2.30
C ALA A 48 3.44 9.14 1.56
N LEU A 49 3.73 10.26 0.90
CA LEU A 49 2.85 10.85 -0.12
C LEU A 49 3.43 10.50 -1.49
N LEU A 50 2.71 9.68 -2.26
CA LEU A 50 3.15 9.25 -3.58
C LEU A 50 2.55 10.13 -4.67
N ILE A 51 3.41 10.89 -5.34
CA ILE A 51 3.03 11.85 -6.37
C ILE A 51 3.48 11.32 -7.73
N GLY A 52 2.62 11.42 -8.74
CA GLY A 52 2.93 11.01 -10.10
C GLY A 52 1.67 10.95 -10.96
N VAL A 53 1.84 10.86 -12.27
CA VAL A 53 0.72 10.78 -13.22
C VAL A 53 -0.10 9.49 -13.05
N GLY A 54 -1.31 9.48 -13.59
CA GLY A 54 -2.14 8.26 -13.65
C GLY A 54 -1.40 7.13 -14.37
N GLY A 55 -1.62 5.88 -13.93
CA GLY A 55 -0.97 4.70 -14.54
C GLY A 55 0.48 4.45 -14.11
N SER A 56 1.13 5.31 -13.33
CA SER A 56 2.52 5.13 -12.89
C SER A 56 2.73 4.04 -11.82
N GLY A 57 1.73 3.20 -11.55
CA GLY A 57 1.84 2.06 -10.64
C GLY A 57 1.86 2.39 -9.14
N LYS A 58 1.63 3.64 -8.69
CA LYS A 58 1.76 4.07 -7.27
C LYS A 58 1.14 3.09 -6.26
N GLN A 59 -0.12 2.72 -6.47
CA GLN A 59 -0.81 1.78 -5.58
C GLN A 59 -0.16 0.38 -5.62
N SER A 60 0.08 -0.16 -6.81
CA SER A 60 0.64 -1.51 -6.99
C SER A 60 2.08 -1.62 -6.45
N LEU A 61 2.93 -0.62 -6.69
CA LEU A 61 4.28 -0.56 -6.13
C LEU A 61 4.25 -0.48 -4.60
N SER A 62 3.28 0.25 -4.03
CA SER A 62 3.08 0.30 -2.58
C SER A 62 2.63 -1.04 -2.01
N ARG A 63 1.73 -1.76 -2.70
CA ARG A 63 1.28 -3.09 -2.29
C ARG A 63 2.40 -4.13 -2.34
N LEU A 64 3.24 -4.08 -3.39
CA LEU A 64 4.42 -4.92 -3.47
C LEU A 64 5.41 -4.63 -2.33
N ALA A 65 5.68 -3.35 -2.06
CA ALA A 65 6.54 -2.95 -0.95
C ALA A 65 5.97 -3.40 0.41
N SER A 66 4.67 -3.23 0.66
CA SER A 66 4.05 -3.71 1.90
C SER A 66 4.11 -5.23 2.04
N PHE A 67 3.98 -5.97 0.93
CA PHE A 67 4.08 -7.43 0.94
C PHE A 67 5.50 -7.88 1.31
N ILE A 68 6.52 -7.23 0.76
CA ILE A 68 7.93 -7.48 1.11
C ILE A 68 8.17 -7.18 2.61
N SER A 69 7.58 -6.12 3.14
CA SER A 69 7.67 -5.76 4.55
C SER A 69 6.73 -6.55 5.48
N GLY A 70 5.96 -7.53 4.96
CA GLY A 70 5.03 -8.32 5.76
C GLY A 70 3.87 -7.52 6.39
N LEU A 71 3.48 -6.41 5.75
CA LEU A 71 2.41 -5.54 6.23
C LEU A 71 1.08 -5.87 5.56
N GLU A 72 0.01 -5.96 6.34
CA GLU A 72 -1.33 -6.08 5.78
C GLU A 72 -1.82 -4.74 5.21
N VAL A 73 -2.27 -4.76 3.96
CA VAL A 73 -2.82 -3.56 3.30
C VAL A 73 -4.24 -3.32 3.79
N SER A 74 -4.48 -2.16 4.39
CA SER A 74 -5.81 -1.69 4.76
C SER A 74 -6.18 -0.50 3.90
N GLN A 75 -7.26 -0.60 3.14
CA GLN A 75 -7.70 0.44 2.22
C GLN A 75 -9.22 0.63 2.33
N ILE A 76 -9.65 1.89 2.37
CA ILE A 76 -11.06 2.27 2.46
C ILE A 76 -11.83 1.77 1.24
N GLN A 77 -13.04 1.26 1.43
CA GLN A 77 -13.93 0.92 0.34
C GLN A 77 -15.09 1.91 0.32
N LEU A 78 -15.06 2.85 -0.63
CA LEU A 78 -16.13 3.82 -0.78
C LEU A 78 -17.42 3.10 -1.21
N ARG A 79 -18.52 3.50 -0.58
CA ARG A 79 -19.89 3.11 -0.93
C ARG A 79 -20.74 4.36 -1.14
N LYS A 80 -21.88 4.23 -1.81
CA LYS A 80 -22.81 5.35 -1.98
C LYS A 80 -23.23 5.88 -0.60
N GLY A 81 -23.03 7.17 -0.36
CA GLY A 81 -23.33 7.81 0.92
C GLY A 81 -22.24 7.65 1.98
N TYR A 82 -21.02 7.20 1.61
CA TYR A 82 -19.88 7.16 2.53
C TYR A 82 -19.55 8.57 3.05
N GLY A 83 -19.53 8.74 4.37
CA GLY A 83 -19.24 10.01 5.03
C GLY A 83 -18.24 9.88 6.19
N ILE A 84 -18.08 10.98 6.94
CA ILE A 84 -17.12 11.07 8.05
C ILE A 84 -17.36 9.99 9.12
N ALA A 85 -18.62 9.63 9.37
CA ALA A 85 -18.96 8.59 10.34
C ALA A 85 -18.43 7.22 9.90
N ASP A 86 -18.51 6.90 8.61
CA ASP A 86 -17.98 5.66 8.05
C ASP A 86 -16.45 5.65 8.09
N LEU A 87 -15.80 6.77 7.74
CA LEU A 87 -14.36 6.94 7.85
C LEU A 87 -13.86 6.69 9.28
N LYS A 88 -14.53 7.28 10.27
CA LYS A 88 -14.20 7.06 11.69
C LYS A 88 -14.37 5.60 12.08
N ALA A 89 -15.38 4.90 11.57
CA ALA A 89 -15.58 3.48 11.83
C ALA A 89 -14.47 2.62 11.19
N ASP A 90 -14.09 2.89 9.94
CA ASP A 90 -12.99 2.19 9.26
C ASP A 90 -11.64 2.42 9.98
N LEU A 91 -11.37 3.66 10.41
CA LEU A 91 -10.19 3.98 11.20
C LEU A 91 -10.20 3.31 12.58
N ALA A 92 -11.36 3.23 13.24
CA ALA A 92 -11.49 2.51 14.51
C ALA A 92 -11.14 1.02 14.34
N VAL A 93 -11.61 0.38 13.26
CA VAL A 93 -11.23 -1.00 12.93
C VAL A 93 -9.73 -1.13 12.70
N LEU A 94 -9.12 -0.19 11.95
CA LEU A 94 -7.68 -0.16 11.72
C LEU A 94 -6.88 0.00 13.03
N TYR A 95 -7.33 0.87 13.94
CA TYR A 95 -6.69 1.05 15.24
C TYR A 95 -6.84 -0.17 16.15
N MET A 96 -7.97 -0.87 16.12
CA MET A 96 -8.11 -2.13 16.85
C MET A 96 -7.16 -3.20 16.28
N LYS A 97 -6.98 -3.24 14.97
CA LYS A 97 -6.08 -4.18 14.29
C LYS A 97 -4.60 -3.91 14.63
N THR A 98 -4.18 -2.66 14.53
CA THR A 98 -2.77 -2.26 14.74
C THR A 98 -2.43 -2.08 16.22
N GLY A 99 -3.27 -1.39 16.98
CA GLY A 99 -3.01 -1.02 18.37
C GLY A 99 -3.33 -2.10 19.39
N VAL A 100 -4.32 -2.97 19.12
CA VAL A 100 -4.73 -4.03 20.08
C VAL A 100 -4.24 -5.40 19.65
N LYS A 101 -4.46 -5.77 18.39
CA LYS A 101 -4.02 -7.08 17.87
C LYS A 101 -2.56 -7.12 17.45
N ASN A 102 -1.88 -5.96 17.46
CA ASN A 102 -0.49 -5.81 17.05
C ASN A 102 -0.21 -6.37 15.65
N VAL A 103 -1.17 -6.24 14.74
CA VAL A 103 -1.01 -6.66 13.34
C VAL A 103 -0.37 -5.50 12.58
N PRO A 104 0.83 -5.70 12.00
CA PRO A 104 1.51 -4.63 11.27
C PRO A 104 0.75 -4.36 9.96
N CYS A 105 0.42 -3.09 9.71
CA CYS A 105 -0.44 -2.71 8.60
C CYS A 105 0.11 -1.49 7.85
N MET A 106 -0.10 -1.47 6.54
CA MET A 106 -0.01 -0.26 5.73
C MET A 106 -1.42 0.25 5.44
N PHE A 107 -1.72 1.48 5.85
CA PHE A 107 -2.93 2.16 5.41
C PHE A 107 -2.69 2.79 4.04
N LEU A 108 -3.49 2.42 3.05
CA LEU A 108 -3.42 2.94 1.68
C LEU A 108 -4.66 3.77 1.39
N MET A 109 -4.45 5.04 1.08
CA MET A 109 -5.52 5.96 0.67
C MET A 109 -5.12 6.66 -0.63
N THR A 110 -6.07 6.79 -1.55
CA THR A 110 -5.90 7.52 -2.81
C THR A 110 -6.82 8.73 -2.89
N ASP A 111 -6.52 9.64 -3.81
CA ASP A 111 -7.35 10.79 -4.15
C ASP A 111 -8.81 10.40 -4.43
N ALA A 112 -9.04 9.30 -5.16
CA ALA A 112 -10.38 8.80 -5.42
C ALA A 112 -11.18 8.40 -4.15
N GLN A 113 -10.52 8.27 -3.00
CA GLN A 113 -11.13 7.90 -1.72
C GLN A 113 -11.42 9.11 -0.82
N VAL A 114 -10.95 10.29 -1.22
CA VAL A 114 -11.24 11.56 -0.53
C VAL A 114 -12.55 12.12 -1.08
N ALA A 115 -13.67 11.62 -0.52
CA ALA A 115 -15.02 11.95 -1.00
C ALA A 115 -15.56 13.28 -0.45
N ASP A 116 -14.98 13.79 0.64
CA ASP A 116 -15.36 15.04 1.30
C ASP A 116 -14.07 15.82 1.67
N GLU A 117 -14.09 17.16 1.56
CA GLU A 117 -12.95 18.02 1.91
C GLU A 117 -12.59 17.96 3.40
N SER A 118 -13.52 17.53 4.24
CA SER A 118 -13.30 17.38 5.68
C SER A 118 -12.74 16.02 6.10
N PHE A 119 -12.43 15.13 5.14
CA PHE A 119 -11.72 13.87 5.39
C PHE A 119 -10.23 14.07 5.70
#